data_AF-A0A7U2MLG9-F1
#
_entry.id   AF-A0A7U2MLG9-F1
#
_cell.length_a   1.000
_cell.length_b   1.000
_cell.length_c   1.000
_cell.angle_alpha   90.00
_cell.angle_beta   90.00
_cell.angle_gamma   90.00
#
_symmetry.space_group_name_H-M   'P 1'
#
loop_
_entity.id
_entity.type
_entity.pdbx_description
1 polymer ?
#
loop_
_entity_poly.entity_id
_entity_poly.type
_entity_poly.pdbx_seq_one_letter_code
_entity_poly.pdbx_strand_id
1 'polypeptide(L)'
;MYSAITIILFVLFPLIYGYQNLPNVDVAIVGAGLSGLSTAKDLAKAGRSFVIFEARDRVGGRVLNNQLPNKGIVEVGAQFVGPTQGRVLDLAQSLGLSTFKTFNSGNTTLFRNGTRSVFNGTFTTGDVPISPEGLTQA
;
A
#
# COMPACT_ATOMS: atom_id res chain seq x y z
N MET A 1 -20.63 -14.88 16.26
CA MET A 1 -21.96 -14.39 16.69
C MET A 1 -21.82 -12.92 17.02
N TYR A 2 -22.33 -12.03 16.16
CA TYR A 2 -22.40 -10.60 16.50
C TYR A 2 -23.50 -10.43 17.57
N SER A 3 -23.23 -9.67 18.64
CA SER A 3 -24.21 -9.49 19.72
C SER A 3 -25.35 -8.60 19.24
N ALA A 4 -26.53 -8.71 19.86
CA ALA A 4 -27.69 -7.88 19.54
C ALA A 4 -27.37 -6.36 19.57
N ILE A 5 -26.39 -5.96 20.37
CA ILE A 5 -25.91 -4.57 20.50
C ILE A 5 -25.28 -4.07 19.19
N THR A 6 -24.53 -4.92 18.48
CA THR A 6 -23.89 -4.53 17.21
C THR A 6 -24.92 -4.27 16.10
N ILE A 7 -26.01 -5.05 16.08
CA ILE A 7 -27.09 -4.88 15.10
C ILE A 7 -27.89 -3.61 15.40
N ILE A 8 -28.21 -3.34 16.68
CA ILE A 8 -28.94 -2.14 17.11
C ILE A 8 -28.18 -0.87 16.73
N LEU A 9 -26.86 -0.84 16.93
CA LEU A 9 -26.02 0.29 16.51
C LEU A 9 -26.09 0.52 15.00
N PHE A 10 -26.04 -0.52 14.16
CA PHE A 10 -26.07 -0.36 12.70
C PHE A 10 -27.42 0.16 12.17
N VAL A 11 -28.53 -0.25 12.79
CA VAL A 11 -29.89 0.15 12.40
C VAL A 11 -30.22 1.56 12.89
N LEU A 12 -29.77 1.93 14.09
CA LEU A 12 -30.06 3.25 14.68
C LEU A 12 -29.04 4.33 14.29
N PHE A 13 -27.84 3.96 13.83
CA PHE A 13 -26.81 4.93 13.40
C PHE A 13 -27.31 5.93 12.35
N PRO A 14 -27.97 5.51 11.23
CA PRO A 14 -28.51 6.46 10.26
C PRO A 14 -29.70 7.28 10.81
N LEU A 15 -30.41 6.80 11.84
CA LEU A 15 -31.50 7.54 12.51
C LEU A 15 -30.97 8.62 13.47
N ILE A 16 -29.82 8.38 14.12
CA ILE A 16 -29.22 9.30 15.12
C ILE A 16 -28.31 10.33 14.45
N TYR A 17 -27.54 9.94 13.44
CA TYR A 17 -26.58 10.82 12.74
C TYR A 17 -27.13 11.43 11.45
N GLY A 18 -28.35 11.04 11.06
CA GLY A 18 -29.00 11.48 9.83
C GLY A 18 -28.42 10.82 8.58
N TYR A 19 -29.27 10.62 7.57
CA TYR A 19 -28.80 10.38 6.21
C TYR A 19 -28.14 11.68 5.72
N GLN A 20 -26.81 11.70 5.67
CA GLN A 20 -26.12 12.79 4.98
C GLN A 20 -26.62 12.81 3.54
N ASN A 21 -26.91 14.00 2.99
CA ASN A 21 -27.21 14.15 1.56
C ASN A 21 -25.96 13.74 0.78
N LEU A 22 -25.89 12.46 0.42
CA LEU A 22 -24.82 11.94 -0.40
C LEU A 22 -24.96 12.56 -1.80
N PRO A 23 -23.86 13.06 -2.38
CA PRO A 23 -23.91 13.61 -3.72
C PRO A 23 -24.40 12.54 -4.70
N ASN A 24 -25.30 12.92 -5.61
CA ASN A 24 -25.70 12.04 -6.71
C ASN A 24 -24.51 11.92 -7.67
N VAL A 25 -23.93 10.72 -7.74
CA VAL A 25 -22.73 10.43 -8.51
C VAL A 25 -22.86 9.10 -9.25
N ASP A 26 -22.12 8.96 -10.34
CA ASP A 26 -22.11 7.72 -11.15
C ASP A 26 -21.44 6.56 -10.41
N VAL A 27 -20.40 6.84 -9.59
CA VAL A 27 -19.58 5.81 -8.94
C VAL A 27 -19.28 6.17 -7.48
N ALA A 28 -19.53 5.21 -6.58
CA ALA A 28 -19.02 5.24 -5.22
C ALA A 28 -17.76 4.38 -5.09
N ILE A 29 -16.67 4.97 -4.60
CA ILE A 29 -15.40 4.28 -4.34
C ILE A 29 -15.25 4.09 -2.83
N VAL A 30 -15.09 2.86 -2.38
CA VAL A 30 -14.85 2.55 -0.95
C VAL A 30 -13.37 2.26 -0.73
N GLY A 31 -12.69 3.19 -0.06
CA GLY A 31 -11.27 3.16 0.29
C GLY A 31 -10.42 4.09 -0.57
N ALA A 32 -9.71 5.02 0.07
CA ALA A 32 -8.76 5.95 -0.54
C ALA A 32 -7.31 5.43 -0.49
N GLY A 33 -7.12 4.13 -0.74
CA GLY A 33 -5.80 3.55 -1.00
C GLY A 33 -5.32 3.79 -2.44
N LEU A 34 -4.13 3.29 -2.80
CA LEU A 34 -3.59 3.42 -4.17
C LEU A 34 -4.58 2.98 -5.26
N SER A 35 -5.31 1.88 -5.05
CA SER A 35 -6.31 1.41 -6.01
C SER A 35 -7.47 2.39 -6.17
N GLY A 36 -8.11 2.82 -5.06
CA GLY A 36 -9.27 3.71 -5.12
C GLY A 36 -8.91 5.10 -5.65
N LEU A 37 -7.74 5.64 -5.28
CA LEU A 37 -7.24 6.89 -5.84
C LEU A 37 -6.90 6.78 -7.32
N SER A 38 -6.38 5.64 -7.78
CA SER A 38 -6.14 5.41 -9.21
C SER A 38 -7.46 5.33 -9.98
N THR A 39 -8.47 4.63 -9.44
CA THR A 39 -9.81 4.61 -10.02
C THR A 39 -10.42 6.01 -10.11
N ALA A 40 -10.32 6.80 -9.04
CA ALA A 40 -10.78 8.19 -9.03
C ALA A 40 -10.09 9.04 -10.10
N LYS A 41 -8.77 8.88 -10.27
CA LYS A 41 -8.00 9.55 -11.34
C LYS A 41 -8.53 9.20 -12.72
N ASP A 42 -8.81 7.92 -12.97
CA ASP A 42 -9.28 7.46 -14.28
C ASP A 42 -10.73 7.90 -14.56
N LEU A 43 -11.62 7.88 -13.56
CA LEU A 43 -12.98 8.41 -13.67
C LEU A 43 -12.99 9.92 -13.91
N ALA A 44 -12.13 10.67 -13.21
CA ALA A 44 -11.99 12.11 -13.43
C ALA A 44 -11.56 12.42 -14.88
N LYS A 45 -10.58 11.68 -15.40
CA LYS A 45 -10.16 11.80 -16.81
C LYS A 45 -11.27 11.46 -17.80
N ALA A 46 -12.15 10.54 -17.46
CA ALA A 46 -13.30 10.15 -18.26
C ALA A 46 -14.52 11.09 -18.10
N GLY A 47 -14.42 12.15 -17.28
CA GLY A 47 -15.53 13.07 -17.03
C GLY A 47 -16.70 12.46 -16.25
N ARG A 48 -16.46 11.40 -15.47
CA ARG A 48 -17.50 10.73 -14.65
C ARG A 48 -17.50 11.27 -13.23
N SER A 49 -18.68 11.42 -12.66
CA SER A 49 -18.85 11.88 -11.28
C SER A 49 -18.61 10.72 -10.31
N PHE A 50 -17.93 11.00 -9.19
CA PHE A 50 -17.66 9.98 -8.18
C PHE A 50 -17.52 10.58 -6.78
N VAL A 51 -17.63 9.71 -5.78
CA VAL A 51 -17.34 10.02 -4.37
C VAL A 51 -16.41 8.94 -3.81
N ILE A 52 -15.50 9.31 -2.91
CA ILE A 52 -14.60 8.37 -2.22
C ILE A 52 -14.95 8.36 -0.73
N PHE A 53 -15.20 7.17 -0.19
CA PHE A 53 -15.38 6.95 1.25
C PHE A 53 -14.12 6.31 1.82
N GLU A 54 -13.41 7.01 2.70
CA GLU A 54 -12.27 6.47 3.43
C GLU A 54 -12.61 6.34 4.91
N ALA A 55 -12.25 5.21 5.51
CA ALA A 55 -12.54 4.93 6.92
C ALA A 55 -11.62 5.71 7.87
N ARG A 56 -10.45 6.14 7.39
CA ARG A 56 -9.47 6.92 8.14
C ARG A 56 -9.57 8.42 7.87
N ASP A 57 -8.91 9.18 8.71
CA ASP A 57 -8.66 10.62 8.56
C ASP A 57 -7.58 10.96 7.50
N ARG A 58 -7.05 9.94 6.82
CA ARG A 58 -5.99 10.09 5.80
C ARG A 58 -6.22 9.13 4.64
N VAL A 59 -5.69 9.53 3.49
CA VAL A 59 -5.58 8.65 2.32
C VAL A 59 -4.33 7.76 2.38
N GLY A 60 -4.14 6.93 1.35
CA GLY A 60 -2.97 6.06 1.16
C GLY A 60 -3.22 4.60 1.55
N GLY A 61 -4.16 4.34 2.46
CA GLY A 61 -4.47 2.98 2.89
C GLY A 61 -3.25 2.29 3.52
N ARG A 62 -2.68 1.31 2.80
CA ARG A 62 -1.51 0.50 3.22
C ARG A 62 -0.15 1.20 3.02
N VAL A 63 -0.13 2.36 2.38
CA VAL A 63 1.07 3.23 2.36
C VAL A 63 0.87 4.38 3.36
N LEU A 64 1.95 4.76 4.03
CA LEU A 64 1.94 5.82 5.04
C LEU A 64 3.37 6.34 5.22
N ASN A 65 3.53 7.62 4.93
CA ASN A 65 4.73 8.35 5.26
C ASN A 65 4.68 8.86 6.70
N ASN A 66 5.75 8.64 7.45
CA ASN A 66 5.94 9.19 8.78
C ASN A 66 7.12 10.16 8.76
N GLN A 67 6.98 11.30 9.44
CA GLN A 67 8.04 12.28 9.55
C GLN A 67 8.97 11.93 10.72
N LEU A 68 10.27 11.98 10.46
CA LEU A 68 11.32 11.82 11.46
C LEU A 68 11.67 13.18 12.10
N PRO A 69 12.22 13.20 13.33
CA PRO A 69 12.61 14.44 14.01
C PRO A 69 13.60 15.31 13.21
N ASN A 70 14.41 14.69 12.35
CA ASN A 70 15.38 15.38 11.49
C ASN A 70 14.79 15.85 10.15
N LYS A 71 13.45 15.91 10.03
CA LYS A 71 12.71 16.22 8.79
C LYS A 71 12.84 15.18 7.68
N GLY A 72 13.48 14.03 7.96
CA GLY A 72 13.43 12.88 7.07
C GLY A 72 12.01 12.31 6.99
N ILE A 73 11.74 11.58 5.92
CA ILE A 73 10.49 10.83 5.76
C ILE A 73 10.84 9.35 5.73
N VAL A 74 10.08 8.55 6.46
CA VAL A 74 10.16 7.09 6.42
C VAL A 74 8.81 6.51 6.03
N GLU A 75 8.81 5.53 5.12
CA GLU A 75 7.61 4.75 4.82
C GLU A 75 7.40 3.72 5.93
N VAL A 76 6.20 3.71 6.52
CA VAL A 76 5.80 2.69 7.53
C VAL A 76 4.83 1.66 6.95
N GLY A 77 4.67 1.66 5.61
CA GLY A 77 3.83 0.75 4.85
C GLY A 77 4.58 0.10 3.69
N ALA A 78 3.91 -0.07 2.54
CA ALA A 78 4.58 -0.55 1.33
C ALA A 78 5.53 0.52 0.78
N GLN A 79 6.79 0.15 0.54
CA GLN A 79 7.87 1.09 0.23
C GLN A 79 8.54 0.87 -1.13
N PHE A 80 8.71 -0.39 -1.55
CA PHE A 80 9.55 -0.71 -2.70
C PHE A 80 8.75 -0.83 -4.00
N VAL A 81 9.31 -0.24 -5.06
CA VAL A 81 8.95 -0.50 -6.44
C VAL A 81 10.19 -1.00 -7.19
N GLY A 82 10.00 -1.80 -8.23
CA GLY A 82 11.10 -2.43 -8.94
C GLY A 82 10.86 -2.58 -10.45
N PRO A 83 11.84 -3.16 -11.17
CA PRO A 83 11.66 -3.56 -12.56
C PRO A 83 10.37 -4.36 -12.75
N THR A 84 9.81 -4.28 -13.96
CA THR A 84 8.52 -4.90 -14.37
C THR A 84 7.25 -4.30 -13.73
N GLN A 85 7.35 -3.45 -12.71
CA GLN A 85 6.20 -2.78 -12.10
C GLN A 85 5.83 -1.47 -12.83
N GLY A 86 5.65 -1.54 -14.15
CA GLY A 86 5.48 -0.35 -15.01
C GLY A 86 4.37 0.61 -14.57
N ARG A 87 3.18 0.09 -14.23
CA ARG A 87 2.01 0.94 -13.89
C ARG A 87 2.26 1.91 -12.73
N VAL A 88 2.93 1.46 -11.67
CA VAL A 88 3.20 2.32 -10.51
C VAL A 88 4.35 3.28 -10.78
N LEU A 89 5.34 2.87 -11.59
CA LEU A 89 6.45 3.73 -12.01
C LEU A 89 5.95 4.86 -12.94
N ASP A 90 5.11 4.54 -13.92
CA ASP A 90 4.48 5.52 -14.81
C ASP A 90 3.58 6.48 -14.03
N LEU A 91 2.83 5.96 -13.04
CA LEU A 91 2.02 6.79 -12.15
C LEU A 91 2.90 7.78 -11.37
N ALA A 92 3.99 7.31 -10.76
CA ALA A 92 4.92 8.15 -10.02
C ALA A 92 5.52 9.25 -10.92
N GLN A 93 5.95 8.90 -12.13
CA GLN A 93 6.45 9.85 -13.12
C GLN A 93 5.38 10.89 -13.50
N SER A 94 4.13 10.46 -13.73
CA SER A 94 3.02 11.38 -14.06
C SER A 94 2.68 12.36 -12.95
N LEU A 95 3.06 12.05 -11.71
CA LEU A 95 2.90 12.90 -10.53
C LEU A 95 4.15 13.73 -10.22
N GLY A 96 5.21 13.65 -11.05
CA GLY A 96 6.46 14.35 -10.83
C GLY A 96 7.31 13.78 -9.68
N LEU A 97 7.06 12.54 -9.27
CA LEU A 97 7.81 11.88 -8.20
C LEU A 97 9.07 11.19 -8.76
N SER A 98 10.13 11.19 -7.97
CA SER A 98 11.38 10.49 -8.29
C SER A 98 11.56 9.25 -7.42
N THR A 99 12.26 8.25 -7.97
CA THR A 99 12.70 7.05 -7.25
C THR A 99 14.21 7.09 -7.04
N PHE A 100 14.70 6.41 -6.02
CA PHE A 100 16.13 6.19 -5.81
C PHE A 100 16.40 4.69 -5.62
N LYS A 101 17.63 4.26 -5.91
CA LYS A 101 18.04 2.87 -5.68
C LYS A 101 18.22 2.64 -4.20
N THR A 102 17.58 1.60 -3.69
CA THR A 102 17.86 1.12 -2.33
C THR A 102 19.32 0.66 -2.25
N PHE A 103 20.01 1.01 -1.17
CA PHE A 103 21.36 0.57 -0.93
C PHE A 103 21.42 -0.97 -0.92
N ASN A 104 22.18 -1.55 -1.85
CA ASN A 104 22.29 -2.99 -2.02
C ASN A 104 23.71 -3.46 -2.38
N SER A 105 24.73 -2.65 -2.09
CA SER A 105 26.13 -3.01 -2.34
C SER A 105 26.79 -3.65 -1.11
N GLY A 106 27.81 -4.47 -1.35
CA GLY A 106 28.56 -5.19 -0.31
C GLY A 106 28.15 -6.65 -0.20
N ASN A 107 28.53 -7.30 0.91
CA ASN A 107 28.25 -8.71 1.14
C ASN A 107 26.84 -8.92 1.70
N THR A 108 26.09 -9.85 1.13
CA THR A 108 24.81 -10.28 1.71
C THR A 108 25.05 -11.29 2.82
N THR A 109 24.24 -11.21 3.88
CA THR A 109 24.26 -12.15 5.01
C THR A 109 22.98 -12.98 5.04
N LEU A 110 23.10 -14.30 5.05
CA LEU A 110 22.04 -15.25 5.37
C LEU A 110 22.22 -15.71 6.81
N PHE A 111 21.16 -15.59 7.61
CA PHE A 111 21.12 -16.15 8.97
C PHE A 111 20.06 -17.24 9.03
N ARG A 112 20.47 -18.48 9.27
CA ARG A 112 19.58 -19.66 9.32
C ARG A 112 20.08 -20.63 10.38
N ASN A 113 19.16 -21.14 11.21
CA ASN A 113 19.45 -22.13 12.25
C ASN A 113 20.63 -21.73 13.16
N GLY A 114 20.74 -20.45 13.53
CA GLY A 114 21.84 -19.94 14.35
C GLY A 114 23.17 -19.70 13.61
N THR A 115 23.26 -20.08 12.34
CA THR A 115 24.46 -19.93 11.53
C THR A 115 24.36 -18.70 10.63
N ARG A 116 25.41 -17.89 10.63
CA ARG A 116 25.59 -16.76 9.73
C ARG A 116 26.50 -17.18 8.55
N SER A 117 26.00 -17.03 7.33
CA SER A 117 26.77 -17.22 6.09
C SER A 117 26.80 -15.92 5.30
N VAL A 118 27.96 -15.61 4.71
CA VAL A 118 28.19 -14.38 3.94
C VAL A 118 28.49 -14.76 2.51
N PHE A 119 27.86 -14.07 1.55
CA PHE A 119 28.07 -14.33 0.12
C PHE A 119 28.12 -13.03 -0.67
N ASN A 120 28.80 -13.10 -1.81
CA ASN A 120 28.91 -12.00 -2.76
C ASN A 120 27.70 -12.07 -3.69
N GLY A 121 26.82 -11.07 -3.64
CA GLY A 121 25.56 -11.04 -4.37
C GLY A 121 24.53 -10.14 -3.69
N THR A 122 23.43 -9.84 -4.37
CA THR A 122 22.34 -9.00 -3.82
C THR A 122 21.07 -9.84 -3.62
N PHE A 123 20.34 -9.58 -2.53
CA PHE A 123 19.05 -10.24 -2.25
C PHE A 123 18.05 -10.08 -3.42
N THR A 124 18.18 -9.01 -4.20
CA THR A 124 17.30 -8.66 -5.31
C THR A 124 17.53 -9.44 -6.59
N THR A 125 18.69 -10.10 -6.75
CA THR A 125 19.03 -10.89 -7.95
C THR A 125 18.86 -12.39 -7.79
N GLY A 126 18.41 -12.87 -6.62
CA GLY A 126 18.22 -14.30 -6.38
C GLY A 126 19.51 -15.06 -6.06
N ASP A 127 20.59 -14.36 -5.71
CA ASP A 127 21.90 -14.96 -5.37
C ASP A 127 21.92 -15.63 -3.99
N VAL A 128 20.78 -15.72 -3.30
CA VAL A 128 20.69 -16.48 -2.05
C VAL A 128 21.02 -17.93 -2.38
N PRO A 129 22.01 -18.57 -1.74
CA PRO A 129 22.26 -19.98 -1.92
C PRO A 129 21.03 -20.77 -1.46
N ILE A 130 20.16 -21.12 -2.39
CA ILE A 130 19.01 -21.97 -2.11
C ILE A 130 19.61 -23.37 -1.97
N SER A 131 19.74 -23.87 -0.75
CA SER A 131 19.95 -25.31 -0.52
C SER A 131 18.83 -26.07 -1.27
N PRO A 132 19.07 -27.27 -1.83
CA PRO A 132 18.00 -28.09 -2.41
C PRO A 132 16.78 -28.25 -1.49
N GLU A 133 16.99 -28.28 -0.17
CA GLU A 133 15.94 -28.31 0.87
C GLU A 133 15.09 -27.02 0.99
N GLY A 134 15.56 -25.91 0.43
CA GLY A 134 14.84 -24.62 0.42
C GLY A 134 13.86 -24.51 -0.75
N LEU A 135 14.02 -25.34 -1.78
CA LEU A 135 13.09 -25.43 -2.92
C LEU A 135 11.89 -26.35 -2.63
N THR A 136 12.00 -27.22 -1.62
CA THR A 136 10.96 -28.22 -1.27
C THR A 136 9.99 -27.76 -0.17
N GLN A 137 10.15 -26.53 0.34
CA GLN A 137 9.28 -25.94 1.38
C GLN A 137 8.33 -24.85 0.85
N ALA A 138 8.11 -24.79 -0.47
CA ALA A 138 7.13 -23.94 -1.12
C ALA A 138 5.86 -24.71 -1.48
#